data_AF-A0A3M1MCP0-F1
#
_entry.id   AF-A0A3M1MCP0-F1
#
_cell.length_a   1.000
_cell.length_b   1.000
_cell.length_c   1.000
_cell.angle_alpha   90.00
_cell.angle_beta   90.00
_cell.angle_gamma   90.00
#
_symmetry.space_group_name_H-M   'P 1'
#
loop_
_entity.id
_entity.type
_entity.pdbx_description
1 polymer ?
#
loop_
_entity_poly.entity_id
_entity_poly.type
_entity_poly.pdbx_seq_one_letter_code
_entity_poly.pdbx_strand_id
1 'polypeptide(L)'
;MQNWTIGLWSVVLWVAGSAATWGSDRLVLHPPAGQANGKHVVLVSGDEEYRSEETMPMLGKILSQRHGFKCTVLFSFSEDGTYIDPNNQAGLRGLDALETADLMILGTRFRNPSADQARYITRFLNAGKPVIGIRTSTHAFRGDGSFGGIPYGEFGLRILGETWVSHHGRHKQQGTRAVIEPGKENHPVLRDVK
;
A
#
# COMPACT_ATOMS: atom_id res chain seq x y z
N MET A 1 -40.10 -26.93 -63.95
CA MET A 1 -39.62 -27.50 -62.66
C MET A 1 -38.84 -26.42 -61.95
N GLN A 2 -39.38 -25.88 -60.87
CA GLN A 2 -38.91 -24.66 -60.22
C GLN A 2 -38.26 -25.07 -58.89
N ASN A 3 -36.93 -25.02 -58.83
CA ASN A 3 -36.19 -25.45 -57.64
C ASN A 3 -36.19 -24.35 -56.59
N TRP A 4 -36.77 -24.64 -55.43
CA TRP A 4 -36.66 -23.81 -54.22
C TRP A 4 -35.45 -24.27 -53.42
N THR A 5 -34.52 -23.35 -53.15
CA THR A 5 -33.43 -23.56 -52.19
C THR A 5 -33.87 -23.02 -50.82
N ILE A 6 -33.97 -23.92 -49.84
CA ILE A 6 -34.27 -23.59 -48.44
C ILE A 6 -32.96 -23.17 -47.78
N GLY A 7 -32.85 -21.91 -47.38
CA GLY A 7 -31.72 -21.38 -46.60
C GLY A 7 -31.87 -21.73 -45.12
N LEU A 8 -30.92 -22.52 -44.59
CA LEU A 8 -30.77 -22.79 -43.17
C LEU A 8 -30.12 -21.57 -42.48
N TRP A 9 -30.88 -20.88 -41.63
CA TRP A 9 -30.35 -19.83 -40.76
C TRP A 9 -29.83 -20.48 -39.46
N SER A 10 -28.52 -20.42 -39.26
CA SER A 10 -27.88 -20.88 -38.03
C SER A 10 -28.10 -19.84 -36.92
N VAL A 11 -28.86 -20.19 -35.89
CA VAL A 11 -28.96 -19.39 -34.66
C VAL A 11 -27.73 -19.69 -33.80
N VAL A 12 -26.84 -18.71 -33.67
CA VAL A 12 -25.71 -18.79 -32.73
C VAL A 12 -26.20 -18.32 -31.36
N LEU A 13 -26.39 -19.26 -30.43
CA LEU A 13 -26.62 -18.95 -29.02
C LEU A 13 -25.30 -18.50 -28.38
N TRP A 14 -25.22 -17.23 -27.98
CA TRP A 14 -24.15 -16.73 -27.12
C TRP A 14 -24.47 -17.07 -25.67
N VAL A 15 -23.80 -18.09 -25.14
CA VAL A 15 -23.78 -18.34 -23.69
C VAL A 15 -22.79 -17.33 -23.08
N ALA A 16 -23.31 -16.29 -22.45
CA ALA A 16 -22.50 -15.39 -21.63
C ALA A 16 -22.09 -16.14 -20.35
N GLY A 17 -20.87 -16.68 -20.34
CA GLY A 17 -20.29 -17.24 -19.12
C GLY A 17 -19.98 -16.11 -18.13
N SER A 18 -20.66 -16.11 -16.98
CA SER A 18 -20.28 -15.27 -15.85
C SER A 18 -18.96 -15.77 -15.27
N ALA A 19 -17.84 -15.21 -15.74
CA ALA A 19 -16.57 -15.37 -15.05
C ALA A 19 -16.70 -14.71 -13.68
N ALA A 20 -16.44 -15.45 -12.60
CA ALA A 20 -16.31 -14.88 -11.27
C ALA A 20 -15.18 -13.84 -11.32
N THR A 21 -15.54 -12.56 -11.23
CA THR A 21 -14.57 -11.48 -11.11
C THR A 21 -14.00 -11.53 -9.69
N TRP A 22 -12.80 -12.06 -9.55
CA TRP A 22 -12.03 -11.92 -8.32
C TRP A 22 -11.85 -10.42 -8.05
N GLY A 23 -12.21 -9.98 -6.85
CA GLY A 23 -12.00 -8.60 -6.43
C GLY A 23 -10.51 -8.23 -6.56
N SER A 24 -10.23 -6.99 -6.95
CA SER A 24 -8.84 -6.51 -7.02
C SER A 24 -8.20 -6.57 -5.64
N ASP A 25 -6.92 -6.98 -5.58
CA ASP A 25 -6.10 -7.02 -4.36
C ASP A 25 -5.58 -5.65 -3.92
N ARG A 26 -5.99 -4.58 -4.62
CA ARG A 26 -5.51 -3.21 -4.41
C ARG A 26 -6.55 -2.19 -4.87
N LEU A 27 -6.38 -0.95 -4.43
CA LEU A 27 -7.11 0.22 -4.93
C LEU A 27 -6.16 1.07 -5.77
N VAL A 28 -6.52 1.34 -7.04
CA VAL A 28 -5.75 2.21 -7.93
C VAL A 28 -6.50 3.51 -8.16
N LEU A 29 -5.82 4.63 -7.90
CA LEU A 29 -6.34 5.98 -8.07
C LEU A 29 -5.51 6.69 -9.12
N HIS A 30 -6.18 7.13 -10.19
CA HIS A 30 -5.56 7.89 -11.26
C HIS A 30 -5.82 9.39 -11.05
N PRO A 31 -4.82 10.24 -11.33
CA PRO A 31 -5.00 11.68 -11.28
C PRO A 31 -6.05 12.13 -12.32
N PRO A 32 -6.66 13.31 -12.16
CA PRO A 32 -7.57 13.87 -13.15
C PRO A 32 -6.90 13.98 -14.53
N ALA A 33 -7.70 13.92 -15.58
CA ALA A 33 -7.21 14.03 -16.95
C ALA A 33 -6.36 15.31 -17.13
N GLY A 34 -5.16 15.17 -17.69
CA GLY A 34 -4.22 16.28 -17.91
C GLY A 34 -3.45 16.76 -16.67
N GLN A 35 -3.66 16.17 -15.48
CA GLN A 35 -2.98 16.57 -14.24
C GLN A 35 -1.93 15.55 -13.76
N ALA A 36 -1.65 14.51 -14.54
CA ALA A 36 -0.66 13.51 -14.17
C ALA A 36 0.76 14.12 -14.10
N ASN A 37 1.43 13.93 -12.98
CA ASN A 37 2.82 14.39 -12.79
C ASN A 37 3.87 13.32 -13.18
N GLY A 38 3.42 12.17 -13.70
CA GLY A 38 4.27 11.07 -14.14
C GLY A 38 4.84 10.20 -13.01
N LYS A 39 4.45 10.44 -11.75
CA LYS A 39 4.97 9.71 -10.58
C LYS A 39 3.94 8.76 -9.97
N HIS A 40 4.45 7.63 -9.48
CA HIS A 40 3.65 6.57 -8.88
C HIS A 40 3.99 6.39 -7.39
N VAL A 41 2.98 6.55 -6.54
CA VAL A 41 3.08 6.35 -5.08
C VAL A 41 2.35 5.07 -4.70
N VAL A 42 3.04 4.18 -3.99
CA VAL A 42 2.43 2.98 -3.40
C VAL A 42 2.26 3.20 -1.90
N LEU A 43 1.02 3.07 -1.42
CA LEU A 43 0.66 3.18 -0.01
C LEU A 43 0.36 1.79 0.51
N VAL A 44 1.15 1.29 1.45
CA VAL A 44 0.99 -0.07 2.01
C VAL A 44 0.28 0.05 3.35
N SER A 45 -0.96 -0.46 3.42
CA SER A 45 -1.76 -0.52 4.64
C SER A 45 -1.73 -1.91 5.27
N GLY A 46 -1.76 -1.95 6.61
CA GLY A 46 -1.67 -3.17 7.40
C GLY A 46 -1.38 -2.87 8.87
N ASP A 47 -1.94 -1.79 9.38
CA ASP A 47 -1.93 -1.36 10.78
C ASP A 47 -3.37 -1.25 11.28
N GLU A 48 -3.77 -2.21 12.10
CA GLU A 48 -5.05 -2.29 12.77
C GLU A 48 -5.22 -1.29 13.92
N GLU A 49 -4.11 -0.78 14.49
CA GLU A 49 -4.13 0.12 15.64
C GLU A 49 -4.58 1.54 15.23
N TYR A 50 -4.13 1.99 14.06
CA TYR A 50 -4.47 3.31 13.49
C TYR A 50 -5.36 3.24 12.24
N ARG A 51 -5.89 2.06 11.91
CA ARG A 51 -6.86 1.85 10.82
C ARG A 51 -6.33 2.33 9.47
N SER A 52 -5.09 1.93 9.16
CA SER A 52 -4.42 2.33 7.92
C SER A 52 -5.21 1.98 6.65
N GLU A 53 -6.03 0.93 6.69
CA GLU A 53 -6.94 0.51 5.62
C GLU A 53 -8.02 1.55 5.31
N GLU A 54 -8.33 2.44 6.26
CA GLU A 54 -9.24 3.57 6.07
C GLU A 54 -8.48 4.84 5.69
N THR A 55 -7.35 5.11 6.34
CA THR A 55 -6.61 6.36 6.14
C THR A 55 -5.85 6.41 4.82
N MET A 56 -5.27 5.30 4.37
CA MET A 56 -4.44 5.26 3.16
C MET A 56 -5.24 5.49 1.87
N PRO A 57 -6.47 4.96 1.70
CA PRO A 57 -7.34 5.36 0.59
C PRO A 57 -7.61 6.87 0.54
N MET A 58 -7.87 7.50 1.70
CA MET A 58 -8.10 8.93 1.77
C MET A 58 -6.86 9.74 1.40
N LEU A 59 -5.69 9.36 1.94
CA LEU A 59 -4.41 9.99 1.60
C LEU A 59 -4.08 9.81 0.11
N GLY A 60 -4.19 8.59 -0.41
CA GLY A 60 -3.98 8.28 -1.82
C GLY A 60 -4.91 9.10 -2.73
N LYS A 61 -6.17 9.32 -2.33
CA LYS A 61 -7.09 10.21 -3.06
C LYS A 61 -6.62 11.65 -3.04
N ILE A 62 -6.17 12.18 -1.90
CA ILE A 62 -5.64 13.56 -1.84
C ILE A 62 -4.43 13.70 -2.75
N LEU A 63 -3.44 12.80 -2.64
CA LEU A 63 -2.23 12.79 -3.46
C LEU A 63 -2.56 12.70 -4.95
N SER A 64 -3.49 11.82 -5.31
CA SER A 64 -3.86 11.62 -6.70
C SER A 64 -4.64 12.79 -7.28
N GLN A 65 -5.67 13.24 -6.57
CA GLN A 65 -6.64 14.21 -7.09
C GLN A 65 -6.16 15.65 -7.00
N ARG A 66 -5.24 15.97 -6.09
CA ARG A 66 -4.73 17.34 -5.90
C ARG A 66 -3.30 17.55 -6.37
N HIS A 67 -2.48 16.48 -6.38
CA HIS A 67 -1.05 16.58 -6.66
C HIS A 67 -0.59 15.78 -7.88
N GLY A 68 -1.51 15.10 -8.58
CA GLY A 68 -1.22 14.50 -9.88
C GLY A 68 -0.53 13.13 -9.84
N PHE A 69 -0.39 12.53 -8.66
CA PHE A 69 0.23 11.20 -8.52
C PHE A 69 -0.71 10.10 -8.99
N LYS A 70 -0.17 9.08 -9.66
CA LYS A 70 -0.82 7.75 -9.65
C LYS A 70 -0.64 7.20 -8.24
N CYS A 71 -1.71 6.75 -7.59
CA CYS A 71 -1.62 6.13 -6.28
C CYS A 71 -2.15 4.69 -6.34
N THR A 72 -1.42 3.76 -5.74
CA THR A 72 -1.89 2.39 -5.52
C THR A 72 -1.86 2.09 -4.02
N VAL A 73 -3.01 1.76 -3.46
CA VAL A 73 -3.15 1.39 -2.06
C VAL A 73 -3.23 -0.13 -1.96
N LEU A 74 -2.32 -0.71 -1.19
CA LEU A 74 -2.26 -2.12 -0.88
C LEU A 74 -2.84 -2.37 0.51
N PHE A 75 -3.42 -3.55 0.71
CA PHE A 75 -4.06 -3.92 1.97
C PHE A 75 -3.56 -5.27 2.48
N SER A 76 -3.77 -5.46 3.77
CA SER A 76 -3.76 -6.77 4.39
C SER A 76 -5.13 -7.43 4.19
N PHE A 77 -5.15 -8.65 3.68
CA PHE A 77 -6.36 -9.42 3.40
C PHE A 77 -6.47 -10.63 4.33
N SER A 78 -7.68 -11.17 4.45
CA SER A 78 -7.93 -12.50 5.00
C SER A 78 -7.11 -13.56 4.27
N GLU A 79 -6.91 -14.71 4.91
CA GLU A 79 -6.13 -15.83 4.36
C GLU A 79 -6.66 -16.30 3.00
N ASP A 80 -7.99 -16.45 2.89
CA ASP A 80 -8.68 -16.78 1.65
C ASP A 80 -8.73 -15.63 0.62
N GLY A 81 -8.40 -14.40 1.05
CA GLY A 81 -8.35 -13.21 0.20
C GLY A 81 -9.70 -12.58 -0.10
N THR A 82 -10.74 -12.95 0.62
CA THR A 82 -12.11 -12.50 0.34
C THR A 82 -12.43 -11.11 0.91
N TYR A 83 -11.74 -10.68 1.97
CA TYR A 83 -11.93 -9.35 2.56
C TYR A 83 -10.63 -8.75 3.10
N ILE A 84 -10.63 -7.43 3.32
CA ILE A 84 -9.52 -6.72 3.97
C ILE A 84 -9.53 -7.09 5.45
N ASP A 85 -8.44 -7.68 5.92
CA ASP A 85 -8.22 -8.01 7.33
C ASP A 85 -6.94 -7.34 7.82
N PRO A 86 -7.06 -6.21 8.54
CA PRO A 86 -5.89 -5.52 9.09
C PRO A 86 -5.18 -6.32 10.20
N ASN A 87 -5.80 -7.34 10.79
CA ASN A 87 -5.17 -8.17 11.82
C ASN A 87 -4.30 -9.30 11.26
N ASN A 88 -4.47 -9.65 9.98
CA ASN A 88 -3.69 -10.72 9.37
C ASN A 88 -2.25 -10.26 9.08
N GLN A 89 -1.29 -10.65 9.92
CA GLN A 89 0.11 -10.25 9.76
C GLN A 89 0.74 -10.74 8.44
N ALA A 90 0.31 -11.89 7.92
CA ALA A 90 0.77 -12.44 6.65
C ALA A 90 -0.09 -11.98 5.45
N GLY A 91 -1.07 -11.11 5.68
CA GLY A 91 -2.13 -10.80 4.73
C GLY A 91 -1.78 -9.80 3.62
N LEU A 92 -0.59 -9.20 3.61
CA LEU A 92 -0.23 -8.20 2.59
C LEU A 92 -0.32 -8.80 1.18
N ARG A 93 -1.01 -8.11 0.27
CA ARG A 93 -1.11 -8.49 -1.15
C ARG A 93 -0.73 -7.33 -2.07
N GLY A 94 -0.41 -7.66 -3.32
CA GLY A 94 -0.15 -6.70 -4.39
C GLY A 94 1.18 -5.93 -4.32
N LEU A 95 2.17 -6.45 -3.58
CA LEU A 95 3.48 -5.81 -3.42
C LEU A 95 4.27 -5.69 -4.75
N ASP A 96 3.87 -6.39 -5.80
CA ASP A 96 4.37 -6.19 -7.17
C ASP A 96 4.17 -4.76 -7.69
N ALA A 97 3.20 -4.01 -7.16
CA ALA A 97 3.04 -2.60 -7.48
C ALA A 97 4.31 -1.76 -7.23
N LEU A 98 5.16 -2.18 -6.29
CA LEU A 98 6.42 -1.49 -5.94
C LEU A 98 7.45 -1.51 -7.07
N GLU A 99 7.36 -2.41 -8.05
CA GLU A 99 8.29 -2.46 -9.18
C GLU A 99 8.29 -1.16 -9.99
N THR A 100 7.13 -0.52 -10.08
CA THR A 100 6.94 0.73 -10.84
C THR A 100 6.76 1.95 -9.94
N ALA A 101 6.87 1.80 -8.63
CA ALA A 101 6.68 2.90 -7.69
C ALA A 101 7.90 3.83 -7.66
N ASP A 102 7.68 5.13 -7.52
CA ASP A 102 8.71 6.14 -7.23
C ASP A 102 8.83 6.41 -5.73
N LEU A 103 7.78 6.14 -4.95
CA LEU A 103 7.71 6.38 -3.50
C LEU A 103 6.88 5.27 -2.83
N MET A 104 7.34 4.80 -1.68
CA MET A 104 6.59 3.91 -0.79
C MET A 104 6.18 4.67 0.48
N ILE A 105 4.89 4.69 0.78
CA ILE A 105 4.35 5.17 2.07
C ILE A 105 3.88 3.96 2.86
N LEU A 106 4.45 3.75 4.04
CA LEU A 106 4.11 2.65 4.94
C LEU A 106 3.18 3.15 6.04
N GLY A 107 2.07 2.43 6.24
CA GLY A 107 1.29 2.44 7.47
C GLY A 107 0.99 1.00 7.84
N THR A 108 2.05 0.26 8.17
CA THR A 108 1.98 -1.15 8.53
C THR A 108 2.47 -1.35 9.95
N ARG A 109 2.00 -2.43 10.56
CA ARG A 109 2.40 -2.85 11.90
C ARG A 109 2.58 -4.37 11.93
N PHE A 110 3.77 -4.82 12.32
CA PHE A 110 4.11 -6.23 12.50
C PHE A 110 3.73 -7.14 11.33
N ARG A 111 3.83 -6.66 10.09
CA ARG A 111 3.59 -7.50 8.91
C ARG A 111 4.70 -8.53 8.77
N ASN A 112 4.34 -9.74 8.35
CA ASN A 112 5.27 -10.84 8.14
C ASN A 112 5.12 -11.36 6.70
N PRO A 113 5.57 -10.59 5.69
CA PRO A 113 5.47 -11.01 4.31
C PRO A 113 6.36 -12.25 4.07
N SER A 114 5.89 -13.14 3.18
CA SER A 114 6.68 -14.26 2.70
C SER A 114 7.94 -13.78 1.95
N ALA A 115 8.92 -14.66 1.73
CA ALA A 115 10.12 -14.31 0.96
C ALA A 115 9.79 -13.78 -0.44
N ASP A 116 8.77 -14.35 -1.09
CA ASP A 116 8.30 -13.92 -2.41
C ASP A 116 7.63 -12.55 -2.41
N GLN A 117 7.02 -12.16 -1.29
CA GLN A 117 6.48 -10.81 -1.11
C GLN A 117 7.59 -9.82 -0.76
N ALA A 118 8.51 -10.22 0.12
CA ALA A 118 9.61 -9.42 0.61
C ALA A 118 10.60 -9.01 -0.50
N ARG A 119 10.72 -9.81 -1.57
CA ARG A 119 11.58 -9.48 -2.73
C ARG A 119 11.22 -8.14 -3.38
N TYR A 120 9.93 -7.76 -3.39
CA TYR A 120 9.49 -6.50 -3.99
C TYR A 120 9.93 -5.30 -3.16
N ILE A 121 9.78 -5.39 -1.84
CA ILE A 121 10.29 -4.38 -0.90
C ILE A 121 11.82 -4.31 -0.99
N THR A 122 12.49 -5.46 -1.02
CA THR A 122 13.96 -5.54 -1.15
C THR A 122 14.46 -4.83 -2.41
N ARG A 123 13.83 -5.09 -3.57
CA ARG A 123 14.18 -4.41 -4.82
C ARG A 123 13.94 -2.91 -4.77
N PHE A 124 12.82 -2.48 -4.16
CA PHE A 124 12.52 -1.06 -3.98
C PHE A 124 13.59 -0.37 -3.12
N LEU A 125 13.97 -0.96 -2.00
CA LEU A 125 15.01 -0.43 -1.10
C LEU A 125 16.39 -0.41 -1.77
N ASN A 126 16.78 -1.49 -2.46
CA ASN A 126 18.07 -1.58 -3.16
C ASN A 126 18.18 -0.57 -4.31
N ALA A 127 17.06 -0.15 -4.89
CA ALA A 127 17.04 0.92 -5.89
C ALA A 127 17.24 2.32 -5.29
N GLY A 128 17.37 2.46 -3.97
CA GLY A 128 17.57 3.75 -3.28
C GLY A 128 16.34 4.65 -3.32
N LYS A 129 15.14 4.08 -3.53
CA LYS A 129 13.91 4.85 -3.65
C LYS A 129 13.40 5.33 -2.27
N PRO A 130 12.77 6.52 -2.20
CA PRO A 130 12.35 7.11 -0.94
C PRO A 130 11.25 6.31 -0.24
N VAL A 131 11.27 6.33 1.10
CA VAL A 131 10.28 5.70 1.98
C VAL A 131 9.76 6.74 2.98
N ILE A 132 8.45 6.77 3.19
CA ILE A 132 7.81 7.53 4.27
C ILE A 132 7.11 6.53 5.20
N GLY A 133 7.45 6.56 6.49
CA GLY A 133 6.73 5.81 7.52
C GLY A 133 5.72 6.68 8.24
N ILE A 134 4.46 6.26 8.28
CA ILE A 134 3.43 6.81 9.16
C ILE A 134 3.34 5.91 10.39
N ARG A 135 3.04 6.48 11.56
CA ARG A 135 2.79 5.72 12.79
C ARG A 135 1.88 4.50 12.47
N THR A 136 2.23 3.27 12.85
CA THR A 136 3.36 2.82 13.71
C THR A 136 4.58 2.20 12.98
N SER A 137 4.92 2.64 11.77
CA SER A 137 5.86 1.94 10.86
C SER A 137 7.31 1.73 11.33
N THR A 138 7.74 2.27 12.47
CA THR A 138 9.06 1.90 13.07
C THR A 138 9.16 0.42 13.42
N HIS A 139 8.02 -0.26 13.59
CA HIS A 139 7.92 -1.72 13.68
C HIS A 139 6.94 -2.27 12.63
N ALA A 140 7.11 -1.78 11.39
CA ALA A 140 6.31 -2.19 10.24
C ALA A 140 6.28 -3.70 10.02
N PHE A 141 7.38 -4.40 10.35
CA PHE A 141 7.56 -5.82 10.10
C PHE A 141 8.02 -6.58 11.34
N ARG A 142 7.70 -7.88 11.41
CA ARG A 142 8.11 -8.79 12.49
C ARG A 142 8.31 -10.19 11.94
N GLY A 143 9.12 -10.99 12.63
CA GLY A 143 9.46 -12.36 12.28
C GLY A 143 10.93 -12.48 11.87
N ASP A 144 11.31 -13.67 11.41
CA ASP A 144 12.71 -14.01 11.13
C ASP A 144 13.13 -13.72 9.68
N GLY A 145 12.26 -13.07 8.90
CA GLY A 145 12.55 -12.67 7.53
C GLY A 145 13.48 -11.46 7.43
N SER A 146 13.91 -11.15 6.21
CA SER A 146 14.76 -9.99 5.93
C SER A 146 14.51 -9.39 4.55
N PHE A 147 14.90 -8.13 4.37
CA PHE A 147 14.94 -7.42 3.10
C PHE A 147 16.40 -7.27 2.65
N GLY A 148 16.90 -8.25 1.89
CA GLY A 148 18.27 -8.19 1.34
C GLY A 148 19.36 -7.98 2.38
N GLY A 149 19.23 -8.61 3.56
CA GLY A 149 20.18 -8.46 4.68
C GLY A 149 19.76 -7.44 5.75
N ILE A 150 18.59 -6.79 5.62
CA ILE A 150 17.95 -6.01 6.69
C ILE A 150 16.92 -6.91 7.39
N PRO A 151 17.18 -7.42 8.60
CA PRO A 151 16.18 -8.20 9.34
C PRO A 151 14.88 -7.40 9.52
N TYR A 152 13.73 -8.06 9.49
CA TYR A 152 12.44 -7.37 9.64
C TYR A 152 12.36 -6.51 10.90
N GLY A 153 12.86 -7.03 12.02
CA GLY A 153 12.91 -6.31 13.29
C GLY A 153 13.84 -5.08 13.30
N GLU A 154 14.76 -4.98 12.34
CA GLU A 154 15.69 -3.85 12.21
C GLU A 154 15.25 -2.85 11.14
N PHE A 155 14.14 -3.10 10.44
CA PHE A 155 13.65 -2.23 9.37
C PHE A 155 13.50 -0.78 9.83
N GLY A 156 12.85 -0.56 10.98
CA GLY A 156 12.65 0.79 11.52
C GLY A 156 13.96 1.55 11.70
N LEU A 157 14.94 0.93 12.37
CA LEU A 157 16.22 1.56 12.65
C LEU A 157 16.99 1.84 11.36
N ARG A 158 17.08 0.85 10.46
CA ARG A 158 17.93 0.96 9.26
C ARG A 158 17.33 1.78 8.13
N ILE A 159 16.00 1.86 8.03
CA ILE A 159 15.30 2.56 6.94
C ILE A 159 14.62 3.85 7.41
N LEU A 160 13.99 3.86 8.58
CA LEU A 160 13.25 5.03 9.09
C LEU A 160 14.04 5.84 10.12
N GLY A 161 15.16 5.30 10.62
CA GLY A 161 16.03 5.96 11.58
C GLY A 161 15.62 5.83 13.05
N GLU A 162 14.67 4.94 13.39
CA GLU A 162 14.21 4.73 14.78
C GLU A 162 13.71 3.30 15.02
N THR A 163 13.91 2.77 16.22
CA THR A 163 13.44 1.45 16.65
C THR A 163 12.26 1.53 17.61
N TRP A 164 11.37 0.54 17.56
CA TRP A 164 10.32 0.42 18.57
C TRP A 164 10.84 -0.31 19.81
N VAL A 165 10.65 0.28 20.99
CA VAL A 165 11.03 -0.32 22.28
C VAL A 165 9.80 -0.76 23.06
N SER A 166 8.92 0.18 23.40
CA SER A 166 7.66 -0.06 24.12
C SER A 166 6.75 1.17 24.02
N HIS A 167 5.53 1.08 24.55
CA HIS A 167 4.68 2.25 24.68
C HIS A 167 5.18 3.18 25.79
N HIS A 168 5.30 4.48 25.48
CA HIS A 168 5.51 5.50 26.50
C HIS A 168 4.20 5.77 27.26
N GLY A 169 4.27 5.77 28.58
CA GLY A 169 3.13 6.08 29.44
C GLY A 169 2.01 5.03 29.42
N ARG A 170 0.77 5.44 29.69
CA ARG A 170 -0.41 4.58 29.70
C ARG A 170 -0.98 4.45 28.29
N HIS A 171 -0.81 3.27 27.71
CA HIS A 171 -1.30 2.94 26.37
C HIS A 171 -2.78 3.29 26.20
N LYS A 172 -3.12 3.94 25.06
CA LYS A 172 -4.46 4.42 24.69
C LYS A 172 -5.11 5.43 25.65
N GLN A 173 -4.35 6.00 26.59
CA GLN A 173 -4.86 7.04 27.51
C GLN A 173 -4.17 8.39 27.34
N GLN A 174 -2.91 8.40 26.90
CA GLN A 174 -2.12 9.61 26.78
C GLN A 174 -1.86 9.95 25.30
N GLY A 175 -1.82 11.25 25.01
CA GLY A 175 -1.43 11.78 23.70
C GLY A 175 0.01 12.27 23.69
N THR A 176 0.51 12.60 22.49
CA THR A 176 1.83 13.21 22.30
C THR A 176 1.63 14.62 21.74
N ARG A 177 2.32 15.60 22.33
CA ARG A 177 2.44 16.94 21.74
C ARG A 177 3.68 16.97 20.85
N ALA A 178 3.51 17.28 19.58
CA ALA A 178 4.63 17.57 18.71
C ALA A 178 5.19 18.96 19.02
N VAL A 179 6.51 19.08 19.02
CA VAL A 179 7.23 20.35 19.15
C VAL A 179 8.25 20.42 18.02
N ILE A 180 8.47 21.62 17.48
CA ILE A 180 9.50 21.84 16.47
C ILE A 180 10.85 21.87 17.19
N GLU A 181 11.80 21.08 16.68
CA GLU A 181 13.17 21.08 17.19
C GLU A 181 13.83 22.45 16.96
N PRO A 182 14.45 23.07 17.99
CA PRO A 182 15.11 24.36 17.85
C PRO A 182 16.11 24.40 16.68
N GLY A 183 16.03 25.47 15.87
CA GLY A 183 16.86 25.65 14.68
C GLY A 183 16.39 24.87 13.44
N LYS A 184 15.26 24.15 13.51
CA LYS A 184 14.65 23.43 12.38
C LYS A 184 13.37 24.08 11.86
N GLU A 185 13.01 25.26 12.34
CA GLU A 185 11.75 25.95 12.05
C GLU A 185 11.52 26.18 10.55
N ASN A 186 12.61 26.36 9.79
CA ASN A 186 12.57 26.61 8.35
C ASN A 186 12.70 25.34 7.49
N HIS A 187 12.65 24.15 8.09
CA HIS A 187 12.76 22.90 7.33
C HIS A 187 11.56 22.76 6.37
N PRO A 188 11.76 22.39 5.08
CA PRO A 188 10.67 22.38 4.08
C PRO A 188 9.45 21.52 4.44
N VAL A 189 9.64 20.45 5.22
CA VAL A 189 8.55 19.58 5.71
C VAL A 189 7.63 20.28 6.71
N LEU A 190 8.11 21.34 7.38
CA LEU A 190 7.33 22.11 8.35
C LEU A 190 6.60 23.30 7.72
N ARG A 191 6.67 23.45 6.38
CA ARG A 191 5.93 24.53 5.69
C ARG A 191 4.44 24.39 5.98
N ASP A 192 3.83 25.50 6.40
CA ASP A 192 2.42 25.60 6.79
C ASP A 192 2.00 24.75 8.01
N VAL A 193 2.96 24.21 8.78
CA VAL A 193 2.74 23.63 10.11
C VAL A 193 2.86 24.75 11.15
N LYS A 194 1.79 24.99 11.91
CA LYS A 194 1.71 26.02 12.95
C LYS A 194 1.67 25.42 14.35
#